data_AF-A0A2H3HHE7-F1
#
_entry.id   AF-A0A2H3HHE7-F1
#
_cell.length_a   1.000
_cell.length_b   1.000
_cell.length_c   1.000
_cell.angle_alpha   90.00
_cell.angle_beta   90.00
_cell.angle_gamma   90.00
#
_symmetry.space_group_name_H-M   'P 1'
#
loop_
_entity.id
_entity.type
_entity.pdbx_description
1 polymer ?
#
loop_
_entity_poly.entity_id
_entity_poly.type
_entity_poly.pdbx_seq_one_letter_code
_entity_poly.pdbx_strand_id
1 'polypeptide(L)'
;MSSTEIPDHDTFWGDTNDVMKIQTRAYAHRVSEALNGGFLLRQYWHPWRQDIPYKIRCTIKVHEFMGDHHGIKVFDDPKEMLLYYENSSKNEEPKQTNRRLFIVEDLHPRLMEILGVLLDIPPEFFLAHCEEFPSLSVSNPSGTALGSSSYWKVPVPRRYDLPRSCCQPPPDGQYYAKLGNFNRGETPLGKGIQWVGLTSIVSYWGKPYGKDSWTSVVLIDPHRCKLESKWAPTISLDLVDCNGLRDITREFRLGSSFDKIVQSHKQRIYDATVDAYDNHKVNTTKDPFSSTIFVRNIVRSIWEEFVYRQITDVHDVQINDEQNQYKKRGSKSSRDYHDAPSYEKYHGLMVKRQKIREKKRDLQNIMWNFQCKIRPEGRKDGSESATPEEKENEVMAQREHQAWAFLEERLEAAETTLGNHLEMFAQRSALVQAEAANRMARSSGQLTKIATVIVPCSFVASIFSMGGKFEAGESLFFVYWTISVPMTLVLLAWVLAKDEDSIDFFKQTLSPFLRKRDQTQGGNGTRRRWGWFKAGSREKGHESGTP
;
A
#
# COMPACT_ATOMS: atom_id res chain seq x y z
N MET A 1 33.72 -22.61 14.61
CA MET A 1 33.14 -22.26 13.30
C MET A 1 32.76 -23.57 12.64
N SER A 2 31.47 -23.93 12.64
CA SER A 2 31.01 -25.15 11.98
C SER A 2 31.24 -25.01 10.48
N SER A 3 31.64 -26.09 9.81
CA SER A 3 31.86 -26.09 8.37
C SER A 3 30.60 -25.57 7.65
N THR A 4 30.79 -24.61 6.76
CA THR A 4 29.75 -24.05 5.88
C THR A 4 29.39 -24.99 4.73
N GLU A 5 29.77 -26.27 4.82
CA GLU A 5 29.44 -27.25 3.80
C GLU A 5 27.95 -27.51 3.83
N ILE A 6 27.32 -27.45 2.65
CA ILE A 6 25.89 -27.67 2.52
C ILE A 6 25.65 -29.18 2.64
N PRO A 7 24.91 -29.66 3.67
CA PRO A 7 24.88 -31.07 4.10
C PRO A 7 24.65 -32.12 3.00
N ASP A 8 23.96 -31.80 1.91
CA ASP A 8 23.63 -32.73 0.84
C ASP A 8 24.53 -32.62 -0.41
N HIS A 9 25.57 -31.77 -0.46
CA HIS A 9 26.35 -31.55 -1.70
C HIS A 9 27.01 -32.83 -2.19
N ASP A 10 27.72 -33.54 -1.31
CA ASP A 10 28.37 -34.81 -1.67
C ASP A 10 27.36 -35.91 -2.01
N THR A 11 26.25 -35.97 -1.28
CA THR A 11 25.19 -36.95 -1.53
C THR A 11 24.46 -36.69 -2.85
N PHE A 12 24.24 -35.43 -3.20
CA PHE A 12 23.57 -35.03 -4.44
C PHE A 12 24.38 -35.46 -5.67
N TRP A 13 25.68 -35.17 -5.69
CA TRP A 13 26.56 -35.53 -6.81
C TRP A 13 26.95 -37.01 -6.83
N GLY A 14 27.01 -37.67 -5.67
CA GLY A 14 27.48 -39.06 -5.55
C GLY A 14 28.84 -39.24 -6.22
N ASP A 15 28.97 -40.32 -7.01
CA ASP A 15 30.16 -40.66 -7.81
C ASP A 15 30.09 -40.13 -9.26
N THR A 16 29.15 -39.23 -9.56
CA THR A 16 28.92 -38.74 -10.94
C THR A 16 29.47 -37.34 -11.18
N ASN A 17 30.14 -37.16 -12.32
CA ASN A 17 30.64 -35.90 -12.87
C ASN A 17 31.49 -35.06 -11.88
N ASP A 18 32.72 -35.53 -11.63
CA ASP A 18 33.69 -34.87 -10.73
C ASP A 18 33.91 -33.39 -11.06
N VAL A 19 33.90 -33.03 -12.35
CA VAL A 19 34.11 -31.65 -12.79
C VAL A 19 32.97 -30.75 -12.31
N MET A 20 31.72 -31.14 -12.57
CA MET A 20 30.56 -30.34 -12.16
C MET A 20 30.41 -30.30 -10.64
N LYS A 21 30.75 -31.39 -9.95
CA LYS A 21 30.83 -31.44 -8.48
C LYS A 21 31.81 -30.41 -7.93
N ILE A 22 33.02 -30.33 -8.47
CA ILE A 22 34.04 -29.35 -8.05
C ILE A 22 33.58 -27.92 -8.35
N GLN A 23 33.03 -27.67 -9.55
CA GLN A 23 32.59 -26.33 -9.95
C GLN A 23 31.42 -25.83 -9.09
N THR A 24 30.42 -26.66 -8.83
CA THR A 24 29.29 -26.29 -7.96
C THR A 24 29.70 -26.12 -6.50
N ARG A 25 30.71 -26.88 -6.02
CA ARG A 25 31.31 -26.63 -4.70
C ARG A 25 31.98 -25.26 -4.63
N ALA A 26 32.76 -24.91 -5.65
CA ALA A 26 33.36 -23.57 -5.74
C ALA A 26 32.27 -22.49 -5.82
N TYR A 27 31.18 -22.74 -6.53
CA TYR A 27 30.03 -21.84 -6.60
C TYR A 27 29.39 -21.62 -5.21
N ALA A 28 29.12 -22.70 -4.48
CA ALA A 28 28.60 -22.66 -3.11
C ALA A 28 29.54 -21.91 -2.14
N HIS A 29 30.86 -22.02 -2.34
CA HIS A 29 31.83 -21.24 -1.59
C HIS A 29 31.66 -19.73 -1.85
N ARG A 30 31.53 -19.31 -3.11
CA ARG A 30 31.28 -17.90 -3.46
C ARG A 30 29.95 -17.38 -2.87
N VAL A 31 28.91 -18.21 -2.86
CA VAL A 31 27.65 -17.89 -2.16
C VAL A 31 27.92 -17.60 -0.68
N SER A 32 28.70 -18.46 -0.02
CA SER A 32 29.05 -18.31 1.40
C SER A 32 29.88 -17.06 1.64
N GLU A 33 30.82 -16.74 0.75
CA GLU A 33 31.59 -15.49 0.81
C GLU A 33 30.69 -14.25 0.69
N ALA A 34 29.76 -14.23 -0.26
CA ALA A 34 28.81 -13.14 -0.41
C ALA A 34 27.94 -12.95 0.85
N LEU A 35 27.44 -14.05 1.42
CA LEU A 35 26.68 -14.05 2.67
C LEU A 35 27.51 -13.52 3.85
N ASN A 36 28.76 -13.97 3.99
CA ASN A 36 29.67 -13.50 5.04
C ASN A 36 30.05 -12.03 4.86
N GLY A 37 30.07 -11.54 3.62
CA GLY A 37 30.24 -10.12 3.27
C GLY A 37 29.03 -9.24 3.62
N GLY A 38 27.95 -9.82 4.17
CA GLY A 38 26.75 -9.07 4.53
C GLY A 38 25.88 -8.70 3.33
N PHE A 39 26.00 -9.43 2.22
CA PHE A 39 25.19 -9.19 1.02
C PHE A 39 23.68 -9.32 1.29
N LEU A 40 23.29 -10.23 2.20
CA LEU A 40 21.92 -10.39 2.69
C LEU A 40 21.83 -10.03 4.17
N LEU A 41 20.76 -9.35 4.57
CA LEU A 41 20.46 -9.17 5.99
C LEU A 41 20.19 -10.52 6.67
N ARG A 42 20.71 -10.71 7.88
CA ARG A 42 20.64 -11.98 8.65
C ARG A 42 19.22 -12.49 8.91
N GLN A 43 18.21 -11.62 8.80
CA GLN A 43 16.80 -11.96 8.96
C GLN A 43 16.20 -12.69 7.75
N TYR A 44 16.82 -12.57 6.58
CA TYR A 44 16.37 -13.27 5.38
C TYR A 44 16.86 -14.70 5.34
N TRP A 45 15.95 -15.58 4.98
CA TRP A 45 16.20 -16.98 4.75
C TRP A 45 16.60 -17.13 3.29
N HIS A 46 17.57 -17.99 3.04
CA HIS A 46 18.06 -18.26 1.70
C HIS A 46 18.22 -19.76 1.50
N PRO A 47 18.19 -20.26 0.25
CA PRO A 47 18.22 -21.69 -0.06
C PRO A 47 19.46 -22.43 0.46
N TRP A 48 20.58 -21.73 0.62
CA TRP A 48 21.85 -22.29 1.11
C TRP A 48 21.98 -22.40 2.64
N ARG A 49 20.91 -22.12 3.39
CA ARG A 49 20.94 -22.17 4.86
C ARG A 49 20.84 -23.63 5.35
N GLN A 50 21.70 -24.03 6.29
CA GLN A 50 21.85 -25.43 6.72
C GLN A 50 20.70 -25.96 7.60
N ASP A 51 19.89 -25.10 8.20
CA ASP A 51 18.84 -25.46 9.15
C ASP A 51 17.47 -25.73 8.49
N ILE A 52 17.39 -25.67 7.16
CA ILE A 52 16.16 -25.90 6.41
C ILE A 52 16.16 -27.35 5.87
N PRO A 53 15.16 -28.18 6.18
CA PRO A 53 15.07 -29.52 5.63
C PRO A 53 14.93 -29.47 4.09
N TYR A 54 15.80 -30.21 3.38
CA TYR A 54 15.93 -30.24 1.91
C TYR A 54 14.73 -30.81 1.12
N LYS A 55 13.53 -30.86 1.70
CA LYS A 55 12.32 -31.21 0.93
C LYS A 55 11.82 -30.00 0.15
N ILE A 56 12.71 -29.44 -0.64
CA ILE A 56 12.53 -28.22 -1.41
C ILE A 56 11.83 -28.60 -2.72
N ARG A 57 10.69 -27.96 -2.99
CA ARG A 57 10.07 -28.03 -4.32
C ARG A 57 10.53 -26.83 -5.11
N CYS A 58 10.99 -27.07 -6.33
CA CYS A 58 11.31 -26.04 -7.29
C CYS A 58 10.86 -26.55 -8.65
N THR A 59 10.23 -25.68 -9.42
CA THR A 59 9.71 -26.04 -10.73
C THR A 59 10.47 -25.25 -11.76
N ILE A 60 11.09 -25.92 -12.73
CA ILE A 60 11.79 -25.26 -13.83
C ILE A 60 11.19 -25.64 -15.17
N LYS A 61 10.97 -24.62 -15.99
CA LYS A 61 10.51 -24.75 -17.37
C LYS A 61 11.58 -24.20 -18.30
N VAL A 62 11.87 -24.92 -19.37
CA VAL A 62 12.72 -24.40 -20.45
C VAL A 62 11.86 -24.20 -21.69
N HIS A 63 11.92 -22.98 -22.24
CA HIS A 63 11.29 -22.62 -23.50
C HIS A 63 12.37 -22.24 -24.52
N GLU A 64 12.44 -22.98 -25.62
CA GLU A 64 13.39 -22.75 -26.71
C GLU A 64 12.68 -22.03 -27.86
N PHE A 65 13.10 -20.80 -28.15
CA PHE A 65 12.56 -20.01 -29.26
C PHE A 65 13.26 -20.35 -30.58
N MET A 66 14.55 -20.66 -30.51
CA MET A 66 15.38 -21.08 -31.64
C MET A 66 16.43 -22.06 -31.12
N GLY A 67 16.69 -23.14 -31.86
CA GLY A 67 17.66 -24.17 -31.47
C GLY A 67 17.24 -25.55 -31.95
N ASP A 68 18.06 -26.55 -31.66
CA ASP A 68 17.83 -27.93 -32.12
C ASP A 68 16.83 -28.69 -31.24
N HIS A 69 16.58 -28.24 -30.01
CA HIS A 69 15.64 -28.89 -29.10
C HIS A 69 14.27 -28.21 -29.19
N HIS A 70 13.48 -28.66 -30.16
CA HIS A 70 12.08 -28.28 -30.23
C HIS A 70 11.33 -29.04 -29.14
N GLY A 71 10.83 -28.32 -28.13
CA GLY A 71 9.97 -28.93 -27.14
C GLY A 71 9.97 -28.20 -25.80
N ILE A 72 8.82 -28.29 -25.18
CA ILE A 72 8.52 -27.78 -23.87
C ILE A 72 8.92 -28.86 -22.86
N LYS A 73 9.83 -28.56 -21.92
CA LYS A 73 10.22 -29.49 -20.86
C LYS A 73 10.08 -28.87 -19.48
N VAL A 74 9.43 -29.60 -18.59
CA VAL A 74 9.27 -29.30 -17.16
C VAL A 74 10.17 -30.27 -16.42
N PHE A 75 10.95 -29.76 -15.47
CA PHE A 75 11.79 -30.58 -14.60
C PHE A 75 11.46 -30.30 -13.14
N ASP A 76 11.31 -31.37 -12.37
CA ASP A 76 11.14 -31.31 -10.91
C ASP A 76 12.44 -31.66 -10.17
N ASP A 77 13.40 -32.29 -10.86
CA ASP A 77 14.71 -32.68 -10.31
C ASP A 77 15.85 -31.90 -10.99
N PRO A 78 16.73 -31.22 -10.23
CA PRO A 78 17.92 -30.57 -10.77
C PRO A 78 18.82 -31.50 -11.61
N LYS A 79 18.84 -32.81 -11.35
CA LYS A 79 19.63 -33.75 -12.16
C LYS A 79 19.08 -33.95 -13.57
N GLU A 80 17.76 -34.01 -13.72
CA GLU A 80 17.12 -34.13 -15.03
C GLU A 80 17.40 -32.89 -15.89
N MET A 81 17.41 -31.71 -15.26
CA MET A 81 17.77 -30.46 -15.92
C MET A 81 19.25 -30.46 -16.36
N LEU A 82 20.17 -30.95 -15.52
CA LEU A 82 21.58 -31.09 -15.90
C LEU A 82 21.74 -32.04 -17.09
N LEU A 83 21.13 -33.22 -17.03
CA LEU A 83 21.15 -34.21 -18.11
C LEU A 83 20.57 -33.60 -19.40
N TYR A 84 19.49 -32.83 -19.30
CA TYR A 84 18.93 -32.10 -20.45
C TYR A 84 19.97 -31.15 -21.06
N TYR A 85 20.66 -30.37 -20.24
CA TYR A 85 21.64 -29.40 -20.71
C TYR A 85 22.92 -30.05 -21.27
N GLU A 86 23.37 -31.16 -20.69
CA GLU A 86 24.54 -31.92 -21.20
C GLU A 86 24.23 -32.62 -22.53
N ASN A 87 23.01 -33.15 -22.66
CA ASN A 87 22.52 -33.72 -23.92
C ASN A 87 22.23 -32.66 -24.98
N SER A 88 22.13 -31.39 -24.59
CA SER A 88 22.01 -30.30 -25.54
C SER A 88 23.35 -30.05 -26.20
N SER A 89 23.52 -30.44 -27.47
CA SER A 89 24.81 -30.46 -28.18
C SER A 89 25.60 -29.16 -27.98
N LYS A 90 26.68 -29.24 -27.18
CA LYS A 90 27.62 -28.11 -26.94
C LYS A 90 28.75 -28.05 -27.98
N ASN A 91 28.89 -29.09 -28.80
CA ASN A 91 30.17 -29.45 -29.43
C ASN A 91 30.28 -29.17 -30.93
N GLU A 92 29.27 -28.57 -31.55
CA GLU A 92 29.45 -27.99 -32.89
C GLU A 92 29.40 -26.47 -32.77
N GLU A 93 30.33 -25.77 -33.44
CA GLU A 93 30.19 -24.32 -33.63
C GLU A 93 28.75 -24.07 -34.06
N PRO A 94 27.96 -23.27 -33.33
CA PRO A 94 26.55 -23.13 -33.61
C PRO A 94 26.41 -22.58 -35.02
N LYS A 95 26.08 -23.48 -35.96
CA LYS A 95 25.61 -23.12 -37.29
C LYS A 95 24.25 -22.43 -37.15
N GLN A 96 23.54 -22.69 -36.04
CA GLN A 96 22.20 -22.25 -35.77
C GLN A 96 22.14 -21.34 -34.54
N THR A 97 21.33 -20.28 -34.62
CA THR A 97 21.04 -19.37 -33.51
C THR A 97 20.25 -20.11 -32.42
N ASN A 98 20.72 -20.06 -31.17
CA ASN A 98 20.05 -20.67 -30.01
C ASN A 98 19.53 -19.59 -29.06
N ARG A 99 18.22 -19.60 -28.79
CA ARG A 99 17.54 -18.64 -27.91
C ARG A 99 16.64 -19.39 -26.95
N ARG A 100 16.92 -19.26 -25.65
CA ARG A 100 16.17 -20.00 -24.63
C ARG A 100 15.91 -19.19 -23.37
N LEU A 101 14.75 -19.45 -22.79
CA LEU A 101 14.29 -18.88 -21.54
C LEU A 101 14.05 -20.00 -20.52
N PHE A 102 14.76 -19.91 -19.40
CA PHE A 102 14.51 -20.71 -18.21
C PHE A 102 13.55 -19.94 -17.31
N ILE A 103 12.40 -20.52 -16.98
CA ILE A 103 11.44 -19.97 -16.02
C ILE A 103 11.53 -20.85 -14.78
N VAL A 104 11.89 -20.27 -13.65
CA VAL A 104 12.10 -20.99 -12.39
C VAL A 104 11.13 -20.45 -11.35
N GLU A 105 10.32 -21.33 -10.75
CA GLU A 105 9.55 -21.03 -9.54
C GLU A 105 10.28 -21.58 -8.31
N ASP A 106 10.41 -20.71 -7.30
CA ASP A 106 11.14 -21.00 -6.07
C ASP A 106 12.64 -21.22 -6.29
N LEU A 107 13.42 -21.26 -5.21
CA LEU A 107 14.88 -21.41 -5.28
C LEU A 107 15.35 -22.70 -4.60
N HIS A 108 15.86 -23.63 -5.40
CA HIS A 108 16.55 -24.83 -4.91
C HIS A 108 18.07 -24.64 -4.99
N PRO A 109 18.86 -24.83 -3.91
CA PRO A 109 20.28 -24.51 -3.89
C PRO A 109 21.07 -25.26 -4.99
N ARG A 110 20.83 -26.56 -5.16
CA ARG A 110 21.47 -27.38 -6.22
C ARG A 110 21.15 -26.91 -7.64
N LEU A 111 19.90 -26.58 -7.93
CA LEU A 111 19.51 -26.05 -9.23
C LEU A 111 20.20 -24.71 -9.50
N MET A 112 20.27 -23.84 -8.50
CA MET A 112 20.89 -22.52 -8.64
C MET A 112 22.42 -22.62 -8.81
N GLU A 113 23.07 -23.57 -8.14
CA GLU A 113 24.49 -23.87 -8.37
C GLU A 113 24.73 -24.40 -9.79
N ILE A 114 23.88 -25.31 -10.26
CA ILE A 114 23.96 -25.86 -11.63
C ILE A 114 23.77 -24.74 -12.66
N LEU A 115 22.69 -23.96 -12.57
CA LEU A 115 22.46 -22.80 -13.44
C LEU A 115 23.60 -21.79 -13.36
N GLY A 116 24.06 -21.51 -12.14
CA GLY A 116 25.16 -20.61 -11.84
C GLY A 116 26.45 -20.96 -12.57
N VAL A 117 26.83 -22.24 -12.53
CA VAL A 117 28.02 -22.75 -13.22
C VAL A 117 27.79 -22.84 -14.74
N LEU A 118 26.67 -23.40 -15.18
CA LEU A 118 26.41 -23.65 -16.61
C LEU A 118 26.23 -22.37 -17.43
N LEU A 119 25.65 -21.34 -16.81
CA LEU A 119 25.31 -20.07 -17.48
C LEU A 119 26.23 -18.93 -17.03
N ASP A 120 27.16 -19.18 -16.11
CA ASP A 120 28.04 -18.16 -15.53
C ASP A 120 27.22 -17.01 -14.92
N ILE A 121 26.21 -17.37 -14.11
CA ILE A 121 25.37 -16.43 -13.36
C ILE A 121 26.05 -16.17 -12.01
N PRO A 122 26.19 -14.91 -11.55
CA PRO A 122 26.78 -14.62 -10.25
C PRO A 122 25.87 -15.07 -9.08
N PRO A 123 26.42 -15.63 -7.98
CA PRO A 123 25.66 -15.96 -6.76
C PRO A 123 24.74 -14.84 -6.27
N GLU A 124 25.22 -13.60 -6.39
CA GLU A 124 24.55 -12.38 -5.97
C GLU A 124 23.19 -12.22 -6.67
N PHE A 125 23.02 -12.70 -7.90
CA PHE A 125 21.73 -12.73 -8.60
C PHE A 125 20.65 -13.49 -7.83
N PHE A 126 20.96 -14.72 -7.42
CA PHE A 126 20.02 -15.57 -6.69
C PHE A 126 19.81 -15.07 -5.26
N LEU A 127 20.86 -14.58 -4.62
CA LEU A 127 20.76 -13.99 -3.28
C LEU A 127 19.92 -12.71 -3.31
N ALA A 128 20.09 -11.85 -4.31
CA ALA A 128 19.29 -10.63 -4.43
C ALA A 128 17.81 -10.92 -4.67
N HIS A 129 17.46 -12.07 -5.25
CA HIS A 129 16.07 -12.51 -5.34
C HIS A 129 15.49 -12.88 -3.96
N CYS A 130 16.30 -13.24 -2.96
CA CYS A 130 15.83 -13.59 -1.62
C CYS A 130 15.45 -12.36 -0.75
N GLU A 131 15.88 -11.16 -1.12
CA GLU A 131 15.62 -9.95 -0.33
C GLU A 131 14.85 -8.90 -1.15
N GLU A 132 14.08 -8.04 -0.49
CA GLU A 132 13.29 -7.00 -1.15
C GLU A 132 14.17 -5.86 -1.74
N PHE A 133 15.17 -5.40 -0.99
CA PHE A 133 15.90 -4.16 -1.27
C PHE A 133 17.18 -4.21 -2.15
N PRO A 134 17.90 -5.34 -2.36
CA PRO A 134 19.11 -5.31 -3.14
C PRO A 134 18.71 -5.17 -4.61
N SER A 135 18.76 -3.92 -5.08
CA SER A 135 18.95 -3.66 -6.49
C SER A 135 20.40 -3.97 -6.76
N LEU A 136 20.66 -5.12 -7.37
CA LEU A 136 21.99 -5.35 -7.90
C LEU A 136 22.26 -4.29 -8.96
N SER A 137 23.11 -3.33 -8.65
CA SER A 137 24.05 -2.88 -9.66
C SER A 137 25.04 -4.03 -9.81
N VAL A 138 24.68 -5.10 -10.54
CA VAL A 138 25.69 -6.04 -11.03
C VAL A 138 26.53 -5.20 -11.98
N SER A 139 27.59 -4.61 -11.45
CA SER A 139 28.69 -4.14 -12.26
C SER A 139 29.17 -5.38 -12.99
N ASN A 140 28.90 -5.45 -14.30
CA ASN A 140 29.72 -6.31 -15.14
C ASN A 140 31.19 -6.01 -14.79
N PRO A 141 32.09 -7.00 -14.70
CA PRO A 141 33.53 -6.75 -14.50
C PRO A 141 34.13 -5.83 -15.58
N SER A 142 33.40 -5.55 -16.66
CA SER A 142 33.71 -4.54 -17.68
C SER A 142 33.20 -3.12 -17.40
N GLY A 143 32.62 -2.84 -16.23
CA GLY A 143 32.20 -1.49 -15.84
C GLY A 143 31.06 -0.89 -16.70
N THR A 144 30.23 -1.72 -17.33
CA THR A 144 29.13 -1.20 -18.15
C THR A 144 28.00 -0.66 -17.27
N ALA A 145 27.57 0.55 -17.64
CA ALA A 145 26.75 1.47 -16.86
C ALA A 145 25.33 0.96 -16.56
N LEU A 146 24.75 1.60 -15.55
CA LEU A 146 23.31 1.68 -15.25
C LEU A 146 22.48 1.63 -16.56
N GLY A 147 21.72 0.54 -16.80
CA GLY A 147 20.91 0.36 -18.02
C GLY A 147 21.22 -0.88 -18.87
N SER A 148 22.03 -1.83 -18.38
CA SER A 148 22.20 -3.13 -19.04
C SER A 148 20.88 -3.89 -19.14
N SER A 149 20.55 -4.41 -20.33
CA SER A 149 19.39 -5.31 -20.54
C SER A 149 19.59 -6.71 -19.95
N SER A 150 20.73 -6.94 -19.28
CA SER A 150 21.11 -8.25 -18.73
C SER A 150 20.49 -8.59 -17.38
N TYR A 151 19.98 -7.61 -16.63
CA TYR A 151 19.37 -7.89 -15.32
C TYR A 151 18.28 -6.89 -14.98
N TRP A 152 17.18 -7.38 -14.44
CA TRP A 152 16.22 -6.56 -13.72
C TRP A 152 15.57 -7.37 -12.60
N LYS A 153 15.01 -6.64 -11.64
CA LYS A 153 14.24 -7.20 -10.53
C LYS A 153 13.11 -6.25 -10.21
N VAL A 154 11.91 -6.78 -10.03
CA VAL A 154 10.71 -5.98 -9.79
C VAL A 154 9.88 -6.56 -8.65
N PRO A 155 9.36 -5.69 -7.75
CA PRO A 155 8.37 -6.11 -6.77
C PRO A 155 7.01 -6.33 -7.45
N VAL A 156 6.29 -7.34 -7.00
CA VAL A 156 4.95 -7.71 -7.45
C VAL A 156 4.04 -7.75 -6.22
N PRO A 157 3.09 -6.81 -6.08
CA PRO A 157 2.23 -6.76 -4.91
C PRO A 157 1.30 -7.97 -4.89
N ARG A 158 1.26 -8.66 -3.76
CA ARG A 158 0.34 -9.77 -3.50
C ARG A 158 -0.48 -9.49 -2.27
N ARG A 159 -1.69 -10.04 -2.27
CA ARG A 159 -2.61 -10.00 -1.15
C ARG A 159 -3.09 -11.42 -0.91
N TYR A 160 -3.02 -11.82 0.35
CA TYR A 160 -3.44 -13.13 0.80
C TYR A 160 -4.53 -12.98 1.84
N ASP A 161 -5.57 -13.79 1.74
CA ASP A 161 -6.57 -13.90 2.80
C ASP A 161 -6.07 -14.85 3.89
N LEU A 162 -6.38 -14.49 5.13
CA LEU A 162 -6.15 -15.39 6.26
C LEU A 162 -7.26 -16.44 6.29
N PRO A 163 -6.94 -17.73 6.49
CA PRO A 163 -7.95 -18.79 6.57
C PRO A 163 -9.00 -18.47 7.64
N ARG A 164 -10.25 -18.25 7.23
CA ARG A 164 -11.38 -18.05 8.15
C ARG A 164 -11.77 -19.32 8.90
N SER A 165 -11.26 -20.48 8.47
CA SER A 165 -11.59 -21.80 9.01
C SER A 165 -10.99 -22.08 10.38
N CYS A 166 -10.04 -21.26 10.86
CA CYS A 166 -9.59 -21.35 12.24
C CYS A 166 -10.69 -20.77 13.14
N CYS A 167 -11.28 -21.60 13.99
CA CYS A 167 -12.24 -21.19 15.02
C CYS A 167 -11.68 -20.14 16.01
N GLN A 168 -10.39 -19.83 15.91
CA GLN A 168 -9.71 -18.81 16.68
C GLN A 168 -8.92 -17.92 15.72
N PRO A 169 -9.00 -16.58 15.84
CA PRO A 169 -8.13 -15.69 15.11
C PRO A 169 -6.67 -16.03 15.45
N PRO A 170 -5.75 -15.92 14.48
CA PRO A 170 -4.34 -16.17 14.73
C PRO A 170 -3.84 -15.24 15.86
N PRO A 171 -2.97 -15.73 16.75
CA PRO A 171 -2.49 -14.94 17.88
C PRO A 171 -1.72 -13.70 17.40
N ASP A 172 -1.88 -12.59 18.12
CA ASP A 172 -1.20 -11.34 17.79
C ASP A 172 0.32 -11.49 17.87
N GLY A 173 1.03 -10.88 16.92
CA GLY A 173 2.47 -10.66 16.97
C GLY A 173 3.17 -10.73 15.59
N GLN A 174 4.49 -10.80 15.59
CA GLN A 174 5.36 -10.96 14.41
C GLN A 174 5.43 -12.39 13.82
N TYR A 175 5.17 -12.49 12.52
CA TYR A 175 5.30 -13.72 11.75
C TYR A 175 6.36 -13.56 10.66
N TYR A 176 7.08 -14.62 10.31
CA TYR A 176 7.88 -14.67 9.09
C TYR A 176 6.98 -15.08 7.92
N ALA A 177 6.97 -14.28 6.85
CA ALA A 177 6.29 -14.62 5.62
C ALA A 177 7.19 -15.53 4.78
N LYS A 178 6.97 -16.85 4.84
CA LYS A 178 7.69 -17.82 4.02
C LYS A 178 7.05 -17.95 2.65
N LEU A 179 7.84 -17.78 1.60
CA LEU A 179 7.47 -18.02 0.22
C LEU A 179 8.39 -19.13 -0.28
N GLY A 180 7.89 -20.37 -0.25
CA GLY A 180 8.71 -21.54 -0.58
C GLY A 180 9.91 -21.72 0.35
N ASN A 181 11.12 -21.66 -0.21
CA ASN A 181 12.37 -21.96 0.52
C ASN A 181 13.07 -20.73 1.11
N PHE A 182 12.49 -19.55 0.97
CA PHE A 182 12.98 -18.31 1.57
C PHE A 182 11.83 -17.55 2.25
N ASN A 183 12.16 -16.44 2.93
CA ASN A 183 11.15 -15.57 3.54
C ASN A 183 11.20 -14.15 2.93
N ARG A 184 10.10 -13.43 3.04
CA ARG A 184 9.94 -12.02 2.64
C ARG A 184 9.89 -11.10 3.86
N GLY A 185 10.65 -11.45 4.89
CA GLY A 185 10.75 -10.67 6.13
C GLY A 185 9.66 -10.94 7.16
N GLU A 186 9.56 -10.02 8.12
CA GLU A 186 8.62 -10.07 9.24
C GLU A 186 7.34 -9.30 8.90
N THR A 187 6.19 -9.84 9.30
CA THR A 187 4.88 -9.22 9.15
C THR A 187 4.13 -9.25 10.47
N PRO A 188 3.73 -8.09 11.01
CA PRO A 188 2.90 -8.05 12.20
C PRO A 188 1.47 -8.48 11.85
N LEU A 189 0.92 -9.37 12.66
CA LEU A 189 -0.47 -9.77 12.62
C LEU A 189 -1.15 -9.34 13.91
N GLY A 190 -2.32 -8.72 13.79
CA GLY A 190 -3.09 -8.20 14.91
C GLY A 190 -4.58 -8.53 14.78
N LYS A 191 -5.32 -8.32 15.88
CA LYS A 191 -6.77 -8.56 15.94
C LYS A 191 -7.51 -7.86 14.79
N GLY A 192 -8.33 -8.64 14.09
CA GLY A 192 -9.21 -8.13 13.04
C GLY A 192 -8.55 -7.98 11.66
N ILE A 193 -7.25 -8.27 11.52
CA ILE A 193 -6.64 -8.39 10.20
C ILE A 193 -7.23 -9.62 9.51
N GLN A 194 -7.83 -9.42 8.33
CA GLN A 194 -8.43 -10.48 7.51
C GLN A 194 -7.55 -10.92 6.36
N TRP A 195 -6.55 -10.10 6.02
CA TRP A 195 -5.68 -10.30 4.87
C TRP A 195 -4.31 -9.69 5.14
N VAL A 196 -3.30 -10.21 4.46
CA VAL A 196 -1.92 -9.75 4.54
C VAL A 196 -1.45 -9.34 3.16
N GLY A 197 -0.84 -8.15 3.07
CA GLY A 197 -0.14 -7.71 1.86
C GLY A 197 1.32 -8.16 1.92
N LEU A 198 1.78 -8.88 0.90
CA LEU A 198 3.17 -9.30 0.78
C LEU A 198 3.72 -8.83 -0.57
N THR A 199 5.02 -8.56 -0.62
CA THR A 199 5.72 -8.27 -1.88
C THR A 199 6.33 -9.57 -2.40
N SER A 200 5.81 -10.09 -3.51
CA SER A 200 6.53 -11.10 -4.30
C SER A 200 7.58 -10.43 -5.17
N ILE A 201 8.55 -11.19 -5.67
CA ILE A 201 9.61 -10.68 -6.55
C ILE A 201 9.62 -11.48 -7.85
N VAL A 202 9.87 -10.79 -8.95
CA VAL A 202 10.28 -11.41 -10.20
C VAL A 202 11.64 -10.84 -10.58
N SER A 203 12.61 -11.72 -10.78
CA SER A 203 13.96 -11.35 -11.22
C SER A 203 14.25 -11.95 -12.58
N TYR A 204 15.06 -11.26 -13.36
CA TYR A 204 15.48 -11.71 -14.67
C TYR A 204 16.97 -11.50 -14.82
N TRP A 205 17.61 -12.46 -15.48
CA TRP A 205 18.97 -12.38 -15.96
C TRP A 205 19.02 -12.83 -17.42
N GLY A 206 19.80 -12.16 -18.26
CA GLY A 206 19.97 -12.52 -19.66
C GLY A 206 21.37 -12.23 -20.15
N LYS A 207 21.97 -13.19 -20.85
CA LYS A 207 23.31 -13.06 -21.41
C LYS A 207 23.29 -13.48 -22.88
N PRO A 208 23.62 -12.57 -23.81
CA PRO A 208 23.86 -12.95 -25.18
C PRO A 208 25.18 -13.72 -25.30
N TYR A 209 25.24 -14.66 -26.22
CA TYR A 209 26.43 -15.39 -26.60
C TYR A 209 26.45 -15.64 -28.11
N GLY A 210 27.57 -15.39 -28.79
CA GLY A 210 27.73 -15.70 -30.22
C GLY A 210 26.64 -15.13 -31.15
N LYS A 211 26.52 -15.72 -32.35
CA LYS A 211 25.66 -15.32 -33.50
C LYS A 211 24.17 -15.13 -33.14
N ASP A 212 23.82 -13.99 -32.53
CA ASP A 212 22.46 -13.62 -32.11
C ASP A 212 21.80 -14.62 -31.14
N SER A 213 22.60 -15.45 -30.48
CA SER A 213 22.14 -16.45 -29.52
C SER A 213 22.15 -15.86 -28.11
N TRP A 214 21.26 -16.33 -27.25
CA TRP A 214 21.20 -15.86 -25.88
C TRP A 214 20.48 -16.87 -24.98
N THR A 215 20.82 -16.81 -23.70
CA THR A 215 20.11 -17.53 -22.63
C THR A 215 19.59 -16.50 -21.65
N SER A 216 18.35 -16.67 -21.22
CA SER A 216 17.75 -15.89 -20.14
C SER A 216 17.17 -16.78 -19.06
N VAL A 217 17.15 -16.28 -17.84
CA VAL A 217 16.58 -16.92 -16.66
C VAL A 217 15.62 -15.92 -16.00
N VAL A 218 14.39 -16.34 -15.76
CA VAL A 218 13.40 -15.60 -14.98
C VAL A 218 13.12 -16.39 -13.71
N LEU A 219 13.34 -15.76 -12.56
CA LEU A 219 13.01 -16.28 -11.23
C LEU A 219 11.68 -15.69 -10.79
N ILE A 220 10.76 -16.54 -10.34
CA ILE A 220 9.42 -16.17 -9.91
C ILE A 220 9.22 -16.71 -8.50
N ASP A 221 8.73 -15.84 -7.61
CA ASP A 221 8.33 -16.28 -6.28
C ASP A 221 7.24 -17.35 -6.34
N PRO A 222 7.34 -18.38 -5.49
CA PRO A 222 6.31 -19.39 -5.40
C PRO A 222 5.02 -18.75 -4.91
N HIS A 223 3.92 -19.21 -5.48
CA HIS A 223 2.61 -18.67 -5.16
C HIS A 223 2.16 -19.00 -3.72
N ARG A 224 2.55 -20.17 -3.21
CA ARG A 224 2.20 -20.64 -1.87
C ARG A 224 3.01 -19.89 -0.81
N CYS A 225 2.30 -19.21 0.08
CA CYS A 225 2.89 -18.52 1.21
C CYS A 225 2.41 -19.12 2.53
N LYS A 226 3.30 -19.17 3.52
CA LYS A 226 3.00 -19.54 4.91
C LYS A 226 3.47 -18.45 5.84
N LEU A 227 2.68 -18.12 6.86
CA LEU A 227 3.14 -17.31 7.98
C LEU A 227 3.59 -18.21 9.11
N GLU A 228 4.82 -18.07 9.56
CA GLU A 228 5.33 -18.80 10.74
C GLU A 228 5.59 -17.86 11.90
N SER A 229 5.03 -18.19 13.06
CA SER A 229 5.20 -17.36 14.25
C SER A 229 6.66 -17.34 14.72
N LYS A 230 7.16 -16.16 15.05
CA LYS A 230 8.54 -15.97 15.54
C LYS A 230 8.76 -16.52 16.96
N TRP A 231 7.74 -16.53 17.81
CA TRP A 231 7.83 -17.03 19.18
C TRP A 231 7.46 -18.51 19.32
N ALA A 232 6.69 -19.06 18.38
CA ALA A 232 6.26 -20.45 18.40
C ALA A 232 6.25 -21.03 16.98
N PRO A 233 7.38 -21.57 16.48
CA PRO A 233 7.49 -22.08 15.10
C PRO A 233 6.50 -23.21 14.74
N THR A 234 5.91 -23.87 15.74
CA THR A 234 4.84 -24.85 15.57
C THR A 234 3.52 -24.21 15.06
N ILE A 235 3.36 -22.90 15.24
CA ILE A 235 2.23 -22.13 14.73
C ILE A 235 2.60 -21.63 13.32
N SER A 236 2.06 -22.32 12.32
CA SER A 236 2.14 -21.92 10.91
C SER A 236 0.74 -21.75 10.34
N LEU A 237 0.57 -20.74 9.49
CA LEU A 237 -0.69 -20.41 8.83
C LEU A 237 -0.45 -20.45 7.32
N ASP A 238 -1.10 -21.40 6.65
CA ASP A 238 -1.10 -21.45 5.19
C ASP A 238 -1.99 -20.32 4.67
N LEU A 239 -1.40 -19.39 3.93
CA LEU A 239 -2.13 -18.27 3.34
C LEU A 239 -2.94 -18.75 2.13
N VAL A 240 -4.16 -18.23 1.99
CA VAL A 240 -5.06 -18.56 0.88
C VAL A 240 -5.16 -17.35 -0.05
N ASP A 241 -5.34 -17.62 -1.33
CA ASP A 241 -5.62 -16.56 -2.29
C ASP A 241 -6.90 -15.80 -1.92
N CYS A 242 -6.92 -14.51 -2.23
CA CYS A 242 -8.11 -13.70 -2.01
C CYS A 242 -9.27 -14.20 -2.88
N ASN A 243 -10.20 -14.96 -2.28
CA ASN A 243 -11.36 -15.54 -2.97
C ASN A 243 -12.51 -14.53 -3.19
N GLY A 244 -12.47 -13.38 -2.48
CA GLY A 244 -13.67 -12.56 -2.26
C GLY A 244 -13.66 -11.15 -2.82
N LEU A 245 -12.68 -10.77 -3.64
CA LEU A 245 -12.65 -9.40 -4.18
C LEU A 245 -13.58 -9.30 -5.38
N ARG A 246 -14.39 -8.23 -5.40
CA ARG A 246 -15.22 -7.87 -6.56
C ARG A 246 -14.33 -8.00 -7.80
N ASP A 247 -14.77 -8.77 -8.80
CA ASP A 247 -14.18 -8.86 -10.14
C ASP A 247 -14.19 -7.47 -10.81
N ILE A 248 -13.38 -6.53 -10.31
CA ILE A 248 -13.23 -5.17 -10.85
C ILE A 248 -12.10 -5.16 -11.90
N THR A 249 -11.30 -6.23 -11.99
CA THR A 249 -10.16 -6.26 -12.89
C THR A 249 -10.56 -6.59 -14.31
N ARG A 250 -10.15 -5.68 -15.20
CA ARG A 250 -10.17 -5.86 -16.64
C ARG A 250 -9.24 -6.98 -17.07
N GLU A 251 -9.66 -7.57 -18.16
CA GLU A 251 -9.17 -8.77 -18.81
C GLU A 251 -7.78 -8.54 -19.40
N PHE A 252 -6.92 -9.55 -19.27
CA PHE A 252 -5.64 -9.57 -19.96
C PHE A 252 -5.85 -9.66 -21.48
N ARG A 253 -5.21 -8.76 -22.24
CA ARG A 253 -5.09 -8.86 -23.71
C ARG A 253 -3.62 -8.99 -24.06
N LEU A 254 -3.20 -10.19 -24.44
CA LEU A 254 -1.94 -10.41 -25.15
C LEU A 254 -2.13 -9.89 -26.60
N GLY A 255 -1.12 -9.30 -27.24
CA GLY A 255 -1.04 -9.02 -28.69
C GLY A 255 -2.28 -8.57 -29.50
N SER A 256 -2.19 -8.72 -30.83
CA SER A 256 -3.18 -8.24 -31.82
C SER A 256 -4.26 -9.26 -32.20
N SER A 257 -4.13 -10.55 -31.82
CA SER A 257 -5.07 -11.63 -32.19
C SER A 257 -5.74 -12.35 -31.00
N PHE A 258 -5.90 -11.71 -29.84
CA PHE A 258 -6.26 -12.43 -28.60
C PHE A 258 -7.62 -12.02 -28.04
N ASP A 259 -8.66 -12.75 -28.44
CA ASP A 259 -10.02 -12.67 -27.88
C ASP A 259 -10.17 -13.46 -26.56
N LYS A 260 -9.11 -14.12 -26.07
CA LYS A 260 -9.17 -14.92 -24.84
C LYS A 260 -8.78 -14.10 -23.61
N ILE A 261 -9.82 -13.85 -22.82
CA ILE A 261 -9.80 -13.21 -21.51
C ILE A 261 -9.17 -14.16 -20.49
N VAL A 262 -8.03 -13.76 -19.92
CA VAL A 262 -7.42 -14.48 -18.77
C VAL A 262 -7.57 -13.62 -17.51
N GLN A 263 -8.16 -14.18 -16.45
CA GLN A 263 -8.29 -13.53 -15.13
C GLN A 263 -6.97 -13.68 -14.35
N SER A 264 -6.22 -12.58 -14.22
CA SER A 264 -4.87 -12.54 -13.62
C SER A 264 -4.80 -12.95 -12.14
N HIS A 265 -5.87 -12.75 -11.37
CA HIS A 265 -5.86 -12.97 -9.92
C HIS A 265 -5.99 -14.44 -9.49
N LYS A 266 -6.34 -15.35 -10.40
CA LYS A 266 -6.54 -16.79 -10.09
C LYS A 266 -5.36 -17.67 -10.49
N GLN A 267 -4.39 -17.15 -11.24
CA GLN A 267 -3.26 -17.94 -11.74
C GLN A 267 -1.97 -17.55 -11.02
N ARG A 268 -1.16 -18.56 -10.72
CA ARG A 268 0.20 -18.38 -10.23
C ARG A 268 1.00 -17.66 -11.31
N ILE A 269 1.88 -16.72 -10.96
CA ILE A 269 2.69 -16.00 -11.96
C ILE A 269 3.46 -17.00 -12.82
N TYR A 270 4.01 -18.06 -12.21
CA TYR A 270 4.67 -19.14 -12.91
C TYR A 270 3.74 -19.84 -13.93
N ASP A 271 2.60 -20.36 -13.48
CA ASP A 271 1.64 -21.07 -14.33
C ASP A 271 1.15 -20.20 -15.50
N ALA A 272 0.80 -18.93 -15.23
CA ALA A 272 0.36 -17.98 -16.25
C ALA A 272 1.47 -17.66 -17.25
N THR A 273 2.71 -17.57 -16.77
CA THR A 273 3.88 -17.34 -17.64
C THR A 273 4.10 -18.53 -18.54
N VAL A 274 4.15 -19.73 -17.97
CA VAL A 274 4.35 -20.99 -18.73
C VAL A 274 3.24 -21.16 -19.76
N ASP A 275 1.97 -20.99 -19.37
CA ASP A 275 0.82 -21.07 -20.28
C ASP A 275 0.90 -20.04 -21.43
N ALA A 276 1.35 -18.81 -21.13
CA ALA A 276 1.51 -17.77 -22.14
C ALA A 276 2.56 -18.15 -23.20
N TYR A 277 3.73 -18.65 -22.81
CA TYR A 277 4.77 -19.11 -23.75
C TYR A 277 4.40 -20.41 -24.46
N ASP A 278 3.69 -21.31 -23.79
CA ASP A 278 3.29 -22.60 -24.37
C ASP A 278 2.22 -22.40 -25.47
N ASN A 279 1.32 -21.43 -25.31
CA ASN A 279 0.20 -21.21 -26.23
C ASN A 279 0.43 -20.12 -27.29
N HIS A 280 1.47 -19.29 -27.15
CA HIS A 280 1.66 -18.13 -28.02
C HIS A 280 3.10 -18.00 -28.50
N LYS A 281 3.25 -17.72 -29.80
CA LYS A 281 4.56 -17.47 -30.41
C LYS A 281 5.08 -16.10 -29.98
N VAL A 282 6.32 -16.05 -29.52
CA VAL A 282 7.01 -14.82 -29.17
C VAL A 282 8.01 -14.47 -30.26
N ASN A 283 7.85 -13.27 -30.82
CA ASN A 283 8.84 -12.70 -31.72
C ASN A 283 10.02 -12.21 -30.88
N THR A 284 11.07 -13.02 -30.81
CA THR A 284 12.29 -12.65 -30.06
C THR A 284 13.25 -11.88 -30.94
N THR A 285 13.93 -10.89 -30.35
CA THR A 285 14.98 -10.11 -30.99
C THR A 285 16.36 -10.67 -30.61
N LYS A 286 17.43 -9.99 -31.06
CA LYS A 286 18.81 -10.28 -30.66
C LYS A 286 19.06 -9.97 -29.18
N ASP A 287 18.21 -9.14 -28.56
CA ASP A 287 18.31 -8.80 -27.14
C ASP A 287 17.53 -9.84 -26.31
N PRO A 288 18.16 -10.55 -25.35
CA PRO A 288 17.46 -11.48 -24.47
C PRO A 288 16.31 -10.83 -23.71
N PHE A 289 16.32 -9.51 -23.51
CA PHE A 289 15.23 -8.80 -22.85
C PHE A 289 13.88 -8.94 -23.57
N SER A 290 13.90 -9.15 -24.89
CA SER A 290 12.68 -9.45 -25.68
C SER A 290 11.99 -10.74 -25.24
N SER A 291 12.73 -11.67 -24.64
CA SER A 291 12.19 -12.93 -24.13
C SER A 291 11.21 -12.71 -22.99
N THR A 292 11.19 -11.54 -22.33
CA THR A 292 10.44 -11.29 -21.09
C THR A 292 9.05 -10.69 -21.30
N ILE A 293 8.61 -10.49 -22.55
CA ILE A 293 7.41 -9.72 -22.88
C ILE A 293 6.14 -10.23 -22.15
N PHE A 294 5.96 -11.55 -22.01
CA PHE A 294 4.80 -12.10 -21.30
C PHE A 294 4.91 -11.92 -19.79
N VAL A 295 6.09 -12.15 -19.22
CA VAL A 295 6.33 -11.93 -17.79
C VAL A 295 6.07 -10.47 -17.41
N ARG A 296 6.59 -9.50 -18.18
CA ARG A 296 6.37 -8.07 -17.92
C ARG A 296 4.90 -7.70 -18.00
N ASN A 297 4.19 -8.25 -18.98
CA ASN A 297 2.75 -8.05 -19.14
C ASN A 297 1.93 -8.66 -17.99
N ILE A 298 2.31 -9.83 -17.48
CA ILE A 298 1.70 -10.43 -16.28
C ILE A 298 1.96 -9.54 -15.06
N VAL A 299 3.21 -9.10 -14.84
CA VAL A 299 3.57 -8.19 -13.75
C VAL A 299 2.76 -6.90 -13.83
N ARG A 300 2.64 -6.29 -15.01
CA ARG A 300 1.78 -5.13 -15.25
C ARG A 300 0.35 -5.41 -14.82
N SER A 301 -0.26 -6.50 -15.26
CA SER A 301 -1.66 -6.81 -14.93
C SER A 301 -1.94 -6.91 -13.43
N ILE A 302 -0.97 -7.43 -12.66
CA ILE A 302 -1.05 -7.52 -11.20
C ILE A 302 -0.95 -6.12 -10.58
N TRP A 303 -0.09 -5.26 -11.12
CA TRP A 303 0.01 -3.86 -10.72
C TRP A 303 -1.25 -3.05 -11.08
N GLU A 304 -1.86 -3.28 -12.24
CA GLU A 304 -3.13 -2.66 -12.63
C GLU A 304 -4.18 -2.95 -11.55
N GLU A 305 -4.39 -4.22 -11.22
CA GLU A 305 -5.29 -4.64 -10.16
C GLU A 305 -4.99 -3.96 -8.83
N PHE A 306 -3.72 -3.97 -8.42
CA PHE A 306 -3.29 -3.37 -7.17
C PHE A 306 -3.62 -1.87 -7.12
N VAL A 307 -3.31 -1.12 -8.18
CA VAL A 307 -3.58 0.32 -8.27
C VAL A 307 -5.07 0.61 -8.19
N TYR A 308 -5.91 -0.15 -8.91
CA TYR A 308 -7.37 -0.01 -8.82
C TYR A 308 -7.90 -0.23 -7.41
N ARG A 309 -7.36 -1.22 -6.69
CA ARG A 309 -7.72 -1.47 -5.28
C ARG A 309 -7.30 -0.31 -4.39
N GLN A 310 -6.08 0.23 -4.55
CA GLN A 310 -5.65 1.39 -3.78
C GLN A 310 -6.55 2.61 -3.99
N ILE A 311 -6.95 2.87 -5.23
CA ILE A 311 -7.88 3.96 -5.58
C ILE A 311 -9.24 3.76 -4.93
N THR A 312 -9.78 2.54 -5.04
CA THR A 312 -11.06 2.19 -4.40
C THR A 312 -10.99 2.36 -2.89
N ASP A 313 -9.92 1.87 -2.27
CA ASP A 313 -9.71 2.04 -0.83
C ASP A 313 -9.63 3.53 -0.45
N VAL A 314 -9.02 4.39 -1.27
CA VAL A 314 -8.99 5.85 -1.04
C VAL A 314 -10.40 6.43 -1.09
N HIS A 315 -11.19 6.10 -2.10
CA HIS A 315 -12.57 6.55 -2.23
C HIS A 315 -13.45 6.06 -1.07
N ASP A 316 -13.31 4.80 -0.65
CA ASP A 316 -14.06 4.24 0.47
C ASP A 316 -13.78 4.98 1.77
N VAL A 317 -12.54 5.41 2.00
CA VAL A 317 -12.20 6.23 3.18
C VAL A 317 -12.88 7.60 3.13
N GLN A 318 -12.96 8.23 1.96
CA GLN A 318 -13.65 9.51 1.79
C GLN A 318 -15.16 9.36 2.01
N ILE A 319 -15.78 8.38 1.35
CA ILE A 319 -17.21 8.09 1.47
C ILE A 319 -17.57 7.77 2.93
N ASN A 320 -16.75 6.97 3.62
CA ASN A 320 -16.96 6.66 5.03
C ASN A 320 -16.81 7.90 5.93
N ASP A 321 -15.91 8.85 5.62
CA ASP A 321 -15.85 10.12 6.35
C ASP A 321 -17.14 10.94 6.17
N GLU A 322 -17.57 11.12 4.93
CA GLU A 322 -18.77 11.88 4.60
C GLU A 322 -20.03 11.29 5.23
N GLN A 323 -20.21 9.98 5.15
CA GLN A 323 -21.35 9.29 5.78
C GLN A 323 -21.35 9.45 7.30
N ASN A 324 -20.18 9.35 7.94
CA ASN A 324 -20.06 9.54 9.38
C ASN A 324 -20.41 10.98 9.77
N GLN A 325 -20.06 11.96 8.95
CA GLN A 325 -20.43 13.35 9.19
C GLN A 325 -21.93 13.61 9.01
N TYR A 326 -22.52 13.01 7.98
CA TYR A 326 -23.96 13.12 7.76
C TYR A 326 -24.75 12.55 8.95
N LYS A 327 -24.34 11.37 9.46
CA LYS A 327 -24.95 10.75 10.65
C LYS A 327 -24.82 11.65 11.89
N LYS A 328 -23.66 12.29 12.08
CA LYS A 328 -23.43 13.24 13.20
C LYS A 328 -24.34 14.48 13.12
N ARG A 329 -24.59 15.01 11.92
CA ARG A 329 -25.52 16.15 11.73
C ARG A 329 -26.98 15.79 11.99
N GLY A 330 -27.38 14.55 11.67
CA GLY A 330 -28.76 14.08 11.87
C GLY A 330 -29.12 13.80 13.33
N SER A 331 -28.14 13.43 14.16
CA SER A 331 -28.35 13.19 15.59
C SER A 331 -28.40 14.51 16.37
N LYS A 332 -29.59 15.12 16.43
CA LYS A 332 -29.87 16.37 17.18
C LYS A 332 -29.65 16.28 18.71
N SER A 333 -29.19 15.14 19.25
CA SER A 333 -29.42 14.79 20.66
C SER A 333 -28.26 15.01 21.64
N SER A 334 -27.04 15.42 21.25
CA SER A 334 -26.07 15.81 22.29
C SER A 334 -25.14 16.91 21.83
N ARG A 335 -25.06 17.93 22.67
CA ARG A 335 -24.13 19.06 22.67
C ARG A 335 -22.69 18.65 23.00
N ASP A 336 -22.36 17.36 23.00
CA ASP A 336 -20.99 16.87 23.17
C ASP A 336 -20.16 17.11 21.91
N TYR A 337 -19.70 18.35 21.78
CA TYR A 337 -18.77 18.85 20.78
C TYR A 337 -17.32 18.33 20.96
N HIS A 338 -17.12 17.25 21.72
CA HIS A 338 -15.80 16.72 22.04
C HIS A 338 -15.19 15.78 20.99
N ASP A 339 -15.93 15.47 19.92
CA ASP A 339 -15.39 14.70 18.80
C ASP A 339 -14.56 15.59 17.87
N ALA A 340 -13.45 16.13 18.40
CA ALA A 340 -12.34 16.57 17.57
C ALA A 340 -12.00 15.44 16.57
N PRO A 341 -11.58 15.75 15.34
CA PRO A 341 -11.12 14.73 14.41
C PRO A 341 -10.10 13.84 15.13
N SER A 342 -10.42 12.55 15.28
CA SER A 342 -9.53 11.64 16.00
C SER A 342 -8.15 11.71 15.35
N TYR A 343 -7.14 12.04 16.14
CA TYR A 343 -5.74 12.05 15.71
C TYR A 343 -5.37 10.75 15.01
N GLU A 344 -5.96 9.62 15.44
CA GLU A 344 -5.79 8.31 14.83
C GLU A 344 -6.26 8.26 13.37
N LYS A 345 -7.38 8.92 13.04
CA LYS A 345 -7.89 8.96 11.67
C LYS A 345 -6.97 9.78 10.76
N TYR A 346 -6.49 10.93 11.24
CA TYR A 346 -5.53 11.75 10.51
C TYR A 346 -4.22 10.99 10.30
N HIS A 347 -3.70 10.35 11.35
CA HIS A 347 -2.52 9.50 11.27
C HIS A 347 -2.69 8.36 10.27
N GLY A 348 -3.85 7.68 10.29
CA GLY A 348 -4.18 6.62 9.33
C GLY A 348 -4.18 7.09 7.88
N LEU A 349 -4.70 8.30 7.60
CA LEU A 349 -4.64 8.92 6.27
C LEU A 349 -3.20 9.26 5.85
N MET A 350 -2.37 9.77 6.76
CA MET A 350 -0.96 10.05 6.48
C MET A 350 -0.18 8.78 6.14
N VAL A 351 -0.35 7.72 6.94
CA VAL A 351 0.26 6.41 6.69
C VAL A 351 -0.19 5.88 5.33
N LYS A 352 -1.47 6.02 4.98
CA LYS A 352 -1.99 5.58 3.68
C LYS A 352 -1.38 6.37 2.51
N ARG A 353 -1.25 7.68 2.64
CA ARG A 353 -0.59 8.52 1.63
C ARG A 353 0.88 8.12 1.43
N GLN A 354 1.59 7.87 2.53
CA GLN A 354 2.99 7.43 2.48
C GLN A 354 3.14 6.08 1.76
N LYS A 355 2.24 5.12 2.03
CA LYS A 355 2.20 3.84 1.30
C LYS A 355 1.96 4.02 -0.20
N ILE A 356 1.06 4.93 -0.60
CA ILE A 356 0.83 5.22 -2.03
C ILE A 356 2.11 5.80 -2.68
N ARG A 357 2.82 6.71 -2.00
CA ARG A 357 4.10 7.26 -2.50
C ARG A 357 5.18 6.20 -2.66
N GLU A 358 5.28 5.27 -1.71
CA GLU A 358 6.17 4.11 -1.82
C GLU A 358 5.83 3.29 -3.06
N LYS A 359 4.56 2.98 -3.29
CA LYS A 359 4.11 2.21 -4.46
C LYS A 359 4.28 2.96 -5.78
N LYS A 360 4.17 4.29 -5.78
CA LYS A 360 4.52 5.13 -6.93
C LYS A 360 6.01 5.01 -7.27
N ARG A 361 6.90 5.06 -6.26
CA ARG A 361 8.34 4.83 -6.46
C ARG A 361 8.64 3.44 -6.99
N ASP A 362 7.94 2.41 -6.49
CA ASP A 362 8.04 1.05 -7.00
C ASP A 362 7.68 1.00 -8.50
N LEU A 363 6.58 1.64 -8.93
CA LEU A 363 6.20 1.72 -10.35
C LEU A 363 7.25 2.42 -11.21
N GLN A 364 7.80 3.54 -10.74
CA GLN A 364 8.86 4.25 -11.45
C GLN A 364 10.11 3.37 -11.62
N ASN A 365 10.49 2.64 -10.57
CA ASN A 365 11.59 1.68 -10.62
C ASN A 365 11.30 0.54 -11.60
N ILE A 366 10.06 0.06 -11.67
CA ILE A 366 9.63 -0.97 -12.63
C ILE A 366 9.74 -0.43 -14.05
N MET A 367 9.20 0.76 -14.32
CA MET A 367 9.29 1.42 -15.63
C MET A 367 10.74 1.59 -16.08
N TRP A 368 11.62 1.97 -15.15
CA TRP A 368 13.06 2.05 -15.41
C TRP A 368 13.67 0.69 -15.75
N ASN A 369 13.40 -0.33 -14.92
CA ASN A 369 13.90 -1.69 -15.08
C ASN A 369 13.39 -2.37 -16.36
N PHE A 370 12.16 -2.07 -16.75
CA PHE A 370 11.54 -2.55 -17.99
C PHE A 370 11.90 -1.70 -19.21
N GLN A 371 12.81 -0.73 -19.05
CA GLN A 371 13.28 0.14 -20.12
C GLN A 371 12.14 0.84 -20.86
N CYS A 372 11.07 1.21 -20.14
CA CYS A 372 9.95 1.99 -20.65
C CYS A 372 10.38 3.44 -20.88
N LYS A 373 11.34 3.67 -21.77
CA LYS A 373 11.90 4.99 -22.07
C LYS A 373 10.87 5.83 -22.82
N ILE A 374 10.66 7.06 -22.36
CA ILE A 374 10.02 8.09 -23.16
C ILE A 374 10.96 8.37 -24.33
N ARG A 375 10.52 8.07 -25.56
CA ARG A 375 11.30 8.45 -26.75
C ARG A 375 11.45 9.97 -26.71
N PRO A 376 12.67 10.52 -26.75
CA PRO A 376 12.83 11.97 -26.79
C PRO A 376 12.15 12.47 -28.06
N GLU A 377 11.13 13.33 -27.90
CA GLU A 377 10.25 13.84 -28.97
C GLU A 377 10.97 14.62 -30.09
N GLY A 378 12.30 14.64 -30.11
CA GLY A 378 13.13 15.42 -31.03
C GLY A 378 13.81 14.64 -32.17
N ARG A 379 13.73 13.29 -32.24
CA ARG A 379 14.32 12.53 -33.36
C ARG A 379 13.35 12.47 -34.55
N LYS A 380 13.11 13.62 -35.18
CA LYS A 380 12.36 13.74 -36.43
C LYS A 380 13.18 13.19 -37.61
N ASP A 381 12.62 12.18 -38.27
CA ASP A 381 12.61 12.03 -39.73
C ASP A 381 13.88 11.57 -40.48
N GLY A 382 14.77 10.80 -39.86
CA GLY A 382 15.98 10.30 -40.54
C GLY A 382 16.02 8.81 -40.94
N SER A 383 15.17 7.93 -40.38
CA SER A 383 15.35 6.47 -40.54
C SER A 383 14.21 5.81 -41.32
N GLU A 384 14.14 6.06 -42.62
CA GLU A 384 13.25 5.31 -43.53
C GLU A 384 13.63 3.82 -43.64
N SER A 385 14.79 3.39 -43.12
CA SER A 385 15.29 2.01 -43.25
C SER A 385 14.95 1.04 -42.10
N ALA A 386 14.09 1.42 -41.14
CA ALA A 386 13.70 0.49 -40.07
C ALA A 386 12.89 -0.69 -40.62
N THR A 387 13.31 -1.91 -40.26
CA THR A 387 12.64 -3.15 -40.67
C THR A 387 11.21 -3.20 -40.09
N PRO A 388 10.26 -3.92 -40.73
CA PRO A 388 8.91 -4.08 -40.20
C PRO A 388 8.88 -4.61 -38.76
N GLU A 389 9.81 -5.50 -38.39
CA GLU A 389 9.95 -6.05 -37.04
C GLU A 389 10.39 -5.00 -36.03
N GLU A 390 11.34 -4.13 -36.36
CA GLU A 390 11.75 -3.03 -35.49
C GLU A 390 10.59 -2.06 -35.24
N LYS A 391 9.78 -1.79 -36.26
CA LYS A 391 8.57 -0.95 -36.12
C LYS A 391 7.54 -1.61 -35.20
N GLU A 392 7.30 -2.91 -35.32
CA GLU A 392 6.37 -3.63 -34.45
C GLU A 392 6.86 -3.65 -32.99
N ASN A 393 8.15 -3.92 -32.79
CA ASN A 393 8.78 -3.89 -31.46
C ASN A 393 8.71 -2.50 -30.82
N GLU A 394 8.93 -1.46 -31.61
CA GLU A 394 8.78 -0.08 -31.15
C GLU A 394 7.34 0.24 -30.75
N VAL A 395 6.36 -0.18 -31.54
CA VAL A 395 4.92 -0.01 -31.21
C VAL A 395 4.57 -0.76 -29.92
N MET A 396 5.10 -1.98 -29.72
CA MET A 396 4.88 -2.74 -28.49
C MET A 396 5.51 -2.05 -27.27
N ALA A 397 6.75 -1.57 -27.38
CA ALA A 397 7.43 -0.84 -26.31
C ALA A 397 6.69 0.47 -25.96
N GLN A 398 6.20 1.19 -26.97
CA GLN A 398 5.39 2.41 -26.78
C GLN A 398 4.09 2.10 -26.02
N ARG A 399 3.39 1.01 -26.38
CA ARG A 399 2.16 0.57 -25.71
C ARG A 399 2.43 0.17 -24.26
N GLU A 400 3.52 -0.55 -24.01
CA GLU A 400 3.93 -0.93 -22.67
C GLU A 400 4.22 0.32 -21.82
N HIS A 401 4.99 1.28 -22.35
CA HIS A 401 5.27 2.54 -21.68
C HIS A 401 3.98 3.31 -21.34
N GLN A 402 3.06 3.45 -22.29
CA GLN A 402 1.77 4.13 -22.06
C GLN A 402 0.94 3.45 -20.96
N ALA A 403 0.94 2.11 -20.93
CA ALA A 403 0.20 1.36 -19.94
C ALA A 403 0.76 1.55 -18.53
N TRP A 404 2.09 1.57 -18.37
CA TRP A 404 2.72 1.87 -17.08
C TRP A 404 2.54 3.33 -16.65
N ALA A 405 2.68 4.28 -17.58
CA ALA A 405 2.46 5.70 -17.31
C ALA A 405 1.03 5.97 -16.84
N PHE A 406 0.04 5.28 -17.41
CA PHE A 406 -1.34 5.35 -16.95
C PHE A 406 -1.50 4.90 -15.49
N LEU A 407 -0.81 3.84 -15.06
CA LEU A 407 -0.84 3.40 -13.66
C LEU A 407 -0.19 4.38 -12.70
N GLU A 408 0.91 5.00 -13.11
CA GLU A 408 1.55 6.07 -12.35
C GLU A 408 0.61 7.27 -12.17
N GLU A 409 -0.03 7.73 -13.25
CA GLU A 409 -1.01 8.82 -13.22
C GLU A 409 -2.17 8.51 -12.27
N ARG A 410 -2.66 7.26 -12.29
CA ARG A 410 -3.72 6.77 -11.42
C ARG A 410 -3.32 6.79 -9.93
N LEU A 411 -2.10 6.40 -9.58
CA LEU A 411 -1.60 6.53 -8.20
C LEU A 411 -1.38 7.98 -7.80
N GLU A 412 -0.93 8.84 -8.71
CA GLU A 412 -0.77 10.27 -8.47
C GLU A 412 -2.10 10.98 -8.18
N ALA A 413 -3.14 10.62 -8.93
CA ALA A 413 -4.51 11.09 -8.66
C ALA A 413 -4.99 10.63 -7.28
N ALA A 414 -4.73 9.39 -6.88
CA ALA A 414 -5.06 8.87 -5.55
C ALA A 414 -4.29 9.60 -4.43
N GLU A 415 -3.00 9.89 -4.63
CA GLU A 415 -2.19 10.65 -3.69
C GLU A 415 -2.73 12.08 -3.52
N THR A 416 -3.03 12.76 -4.62
CA THR A 416 -3.61 14.12 -4.62
C THR A 416 -4.94 14.12 -3.88
N THR A 417 -5.78 13.12 -4.13
CA THR A 417 -7.07 12.93 -3.48
C THR A 417 -6.92 12.77 -1.96
N LEU A 418 -5.96 11.97 -1.49
CA LEU A 418 -5.62 11.86 -0.07
C LEU A 418 -5.05 13.16 0.51
N GLY A 419 -4.22 13.87 -0.26
CA GLY A 419 -3.65 15.17 0.12
C GLY A 419 -4.74 16.20 0.41
N ASN A 420 -5.69 16.35 -0.51
CA ASN A 420 -6.84 17.24 -0.35
C ASN A 420 -7.70 16.85 0.86
N HIS A 421 -7.88 15.55 1.09
CA HIS A 421 -8.64 15.06 2.25
C HIS A 421 -7.92 15.34 3.58
N LEU A 422 -6.60 15.17 3.64
CA LEU A 422 -5.78 15.52 4.80
C LEU A 422 -5.83 17.02 5.11
N GLU A 423 -5.76 17.88 4.08
CA GLU A 423 -5.88 19.32 4.24
C GLU A 423 -7.25 19.71 4.81
N MET A 424 -8.32 19.13 4.26
CA MET A 424 -9.68 19.31 4.77
C MET A 424 -9.79 18.89 6.25
N PHE A 425 -9.12 17.80 6.65
CA PHE A 425 -9.04 17.38 8.05
C PHE A 425 -8.31 18.39 8.93
N ALA A 426 -7.17 18.91 8.49
CA ALA A 426 -6.39 19.91 9.22
C ALA A 426 -7.16 21.22 9.39
N GLN A 427 -7.86 21.68 8.34
CA GLN A 427 -8.73 22.85 8.39
C GLN A 427 -9.88 22.67 9.39
N ARG A 428 -10.51 21.48 9.42
CA ARG A 428 -11.55 21.15 10.40
C ARG A 428 -11.02 21.15 11.83
N SER A 429 -9.84 20.56 12.09
CA SER A 429 -9.26 20.59 13.43
C SER A 429 -8.94 22.02 13.89
N ALA A 430 -8.43 22.87 12.99
CA ALA A 430 -8.18 24.27 13.29
C ALA A 430 -9.48 25.03 13.61
N LEU A 431 -10.57 24.77 12.87
CA LEU A 431 -11.87 25.37 13.13
C LEU A 431 -12.44 24.95 14.49
N VAL A 432 -12.36 23.66 14.83
CA VAL A 432 -12.80 23.15 16.14
C VAL A 432 -12.00 23.80 17.27
N GLN A 433 -10.68 23.94 17.10
CA GLN A 433 -9.82 24.61 18.08
C GLN A 433 -10.17 26.10 18.22
N ALA A 434 -10.43 26.79 17.10
CA ALA A 434 -10.86 28.19 17.11
C ALA A 434 -12.23 28.35 17.79
N GLU A 435 -13.17 27.43 17.56
CA GLU A 435 -14.48 27.44 18.24
C GLU A 435 -14.32 27.20 19.75
N ALA A 436 -13.50 26.24 20.16
CA ALA A 436 -13.21 25.96 21.56
C ALA A 436 -12.56 27.18 22.24
N ALA A 437 -11.58 27.81 21.59
CA ALA A 437 -10.95 29.03 22.07
C ALA A 437 -11.97 30.18 22.19
N ASN A 438 -12.87 30.34 21.20
CA ASN A 438 -13.94 31.33 21.27
C ASN A 438 -14.93 31.05 22.41
N ARG A 439 -15.25 29.78 22.69
CA ARG A 439 -16.07 29.40 23.84
C ARG A 439 -15.37 29.70 25.15
N MET A 440 -14.08 29.38 25.28
CA MET A 440 -13.27 29.71 26.45
C MET A 440 -13.14 31.22 26.66
N ALA A 441 -12.97 31.98 25.58
CA ALA A 441 -12.92 33.44 25.64
C ALA A 441 -14.27 34.02 26.11
N ARG A 442 -15.39 33.46 25.65
CA ARG A 442 -16.73 33.85 26.11
C ARG A 442 -16.97 33.52 27.59
N SER A 443 -16.64 32.31 28.02
CA SER A 443 -16.81 31.92 29.44
C SER A 443 -15.86 32.69 30.36
N SER A 444 -14.62 32.92 29.92
CA SER A 444 -13.66 33.78 30.62
C SER A 444 -14.18 35.22 30.70
N GLY A 445 -14.72 35.76 29.61
CA GLY A 445 -15.35 37.08 29.59
C GLY A 445 -16.51 37.20 30.57
N GLN A 446 -17.35 36.16 30.70
CA GLN A 446 -18.42 36.11 31.70
C GLN A 446 -17.87 36.10 33.14
N LEU A 447 -16.82 35.33 33.42
CA LEU A 447 -16.19 35.29 34.74
C LEU A 447 -15.54 36.64 35.09
N THR A 448 -14.85 37.28 34.14
CA THR A 448 -14.27 38.61 34.35
C THR A 448 -15.37 39.64 34.63
N LYS A 449 -16.49 39.59 33.90
CA LYS A 449 -17.66 40.44 34.18
C LYS A 449 -18.14 40.27 35.63
N ILE A 450 -18.30 39.02 36.10
CA ILE A 450 -18.71 38.74 37.49
C ILE A 450 -17.67 39.27 38.49
N ALA A 451 -16.37 39.01 38.26
CA ALA A 451 -15.30 39.46 39.14
C ALA A 451 -15.22 40.99 39.25
N THR A 452 -15.43 41.72 38.15
CA THR A 452 -15.42 43.20 38.15
C THR A 452 -16.52 43.80 39.02
N VAL A 453 -17.64 43.10 39.21
CA VAL A 453 -18.72 43.53 40.12
C VAL A 453 -18.40 43.12 41.56
N ILE A 454 -17.96 41.88 41.79
CA ILE A 454 -17.77 41.33 43.13
C ILE A 454 -16.62 42.02 43.88
N VAL A 455 -15.47 42.24 43.23
CA VAL A 455 -14.25 42.74 43.91
C VAL A 455 -14.47 44.08 44.62
N PRO A 456 -15.03 45.13 43.99
CA PRO A 456 -15.31 46.39 44.68
C PRO A 456 -16.36 46.23 45.78
N CYS A 457 -17.38 45.38 45.58
CA CYS A 457 -18.41 45.14 46.60
C CYS A 457 -17.81 44.48 47.84
N SER A 458 -16.93 43.48 47.67
CA SER A 458 -16.21 42.83 48.76
C SER A 458 -15.27 43.80 49.48
N PHE A 459 -14.62 44.72 48.77
CA PHE A 459 -13.76 45.74 49.37
C PHE A 459 -14.56 46.71 50.27
N VAL A 460 -15.70 47.20 49.78
CA VAL A 460 -16.60 48.05 50.56
C VAL A 460 -17.11 47.30 51.79
N ALA A 461 -17.56 46.05 51.63
CA ALA A 461 -18.00 45.21 52.75
C ALA A 461 -16.89 45.00 53.79
N SER A 462 -15.64 44.80 53.35
CA SER A 462 -14.49 44.64 54.25
C SER A 462 -14.19 45.91 55.05
N ILE A 463 -14.27 47.10 54.43
CA ILE A 463 -14.04 48.38 55.14
C ILE A 463 -15.08 48.55 56.26
N PHE A 464 -16.35 48.27 55.97
CA PHE A 464 -17.42 48.42 56.95
C PHE A 464 -17.53 47.26 57.93
N SER A 465 -16.81 46.16 57.71
CA SER A 465 -16.65 45.06 58.68
C SER A 465 -15.61 45.36 59.77
N MET A 466 -14.86 46.47 59.67
CA MET A 466 -14.01 46.96 60.74
C MET A 466 -14.89 47.66 61.78
N GLY A 467 -15.06 47.03 62.95
CA GLY A 467 -15.98 47.44 64.01
C GLY A 467 -15.79 48.86 64.54
N GLY A 468 -16.79 49.35 65.28
CA GLY A 468 -16.88 50.73 65.79
C GLY A 468 -18.24 51.37 65.51
N LYS A 469 -18.27 52.70 65.29
CA LYS A 469 -19.52 53.47 65.07
C LYS A 469 -20.33 53.07 63.83
N PHE A 470 -19.80 52.17 62.99
CA PHE A 470 -20.45 51.66 61.78
C PHE A 470 -21.10 50.28 61.98
N GLU A 471 -21.05 49.71 63.18
CA GLU A 471 -21.70 48.43 63.48
C GLU A 471 -23.23 48.50 63.34
N ALA A 472 -23.84 47.32 63.16
CA ALA A 472 -25.29 47.20 63.04
C ALA A 472 -25.98 47.67 64.34
N GLY A 473 -26.71 48.78 64.26
CA GLY A 473 -27.38 49.41 65.40
C GLY A 473 -26.73 50.71 65.89
N GLU A 474 -25.55 51.05 65.40
CA GLU A 474 -24.85 52.29 65.74
C GLU A 474 -25.30 53.48 64.88
N SER A 475 -25.04 54.68 65.39
CA SER A 475 -25.52 55.95 64.80
C SER A 475 -25.07 56.20 63.35
N LEU A 476 -23.99 55.58 62.88
CA LEU A 476 -23.49 55.73 61.50
C LEU A 476 -23.74 54.53 60.60
N PHE A 477 -24.55 53.54 61.03
CA PHE A 477 -24.88 52.37 60.21
C PHE A 477 -25.54 52.75 58.87
N PHE A 478 -26.32 53.83 58.82
CA PHE A 478 -26.96 54.30 57.58
C PHE A 478 -25.95 54.73 56.49
N VAL A 479 -24.73 55.12 56.87
CA VAL A 479 -23.66 55.51 55.93
C VAL A 479 -23.25 54.33 55.04
N TYR A 480 -23.30 53.09 55.57
CA TYR A 480 -23.09 51.87 54.79
C TYR A 480 -24.05 51.81 53.60
N TRP A 481 -25.36 51.97 53.83
CA TRP A 481 -26.38 51.94 52.77
C TRP A 481 -26.23 53.10 51.80
N THR A 482 -25.87 54.28 52.31
CA THR A 482 -25.72 55.50 51.52
C THR A 482 -24.56 55.42 50.53
N ILE A 483 -23.50 54.66 50.85
CA ILE A 483 -22.33 54.51 49.97
C ILE A 483 -22.40 53.21 49.14
N SER A 484 -22.83 52.10 49.74
CA SER A 484 -22.88 50.80 49.06
C SER A 484 -23.92 50.75 47.94
N VAL A 485 -25.11 51.33 48.14
CA VAL A 485 -26.18 51.27 47.13
C VAL A 485 -25.85 52.08 45.87
N PRO A 486 -25.39 53.34 45.95
CA PRO A 486 -25.00 54.08 44.75
C PRO A 486 -23.79 53.47 44.06
N MET A 487 -22.80 52.98 44.82
CA MET A 487 -21.60 52.40 44.24
C MET A 487 -21.89 51.07 43.52
N THR A 488 -22.74 50.22 44.10
CA THR A 488 -23.23 49.00 43.43
C THR A 488 -24.07 49.33 42.20
N LEU A 489 -24.94 50.34 42.26
CA LEU A 489 -25.73 50.79 41.10
C LEU A 489 -24.86 51.35 39.98
N VAL A 490 -23.83 52.14 40.28
CA VAL A 490 -22.91 52.69 39.28
C VAL A 490 -22.08 51.58 38.64
N LEU A 491 -21.57 50.62 39.41
CA LEU A 491 -20.82 49.48 38.88
C LEU A 491 -21.72 48.56 38.04
N LEU A 492 -22.95 48.29 38.50
CA LEU A 492 -23.94 47.54 37.75
C LEU A 492 -24.30 48.25 36.45
N ALA A 493 -24.60 49.56 36.52
CA ALA A 493 -24.92 50.37 35.35
C ALA A 493 -23.74 50.45 34.38
N TRP A 494 -22.50 50.54 34.87
CA TRP A 494 -21.30 50.54 34.03
C TRP A 494 -21.12 49.20 33.30
N VAL A 495 -21.30 48.08 34.01
CA VAL A 495 -21.22 46.74 33.41
C VAL A 495 -22.33 46.52 32.39
N LEU A 496 -23.56 46.97 32.68
CA LEU A 496 -24.72 46.85 31.78
C LEU A 496 -24.63 47.79 30.57
N ALA A 497 -24.17 49.03 30.75
CA ALA A 497 -24.08 50.02 29.68
C ALA A 497 -23.03 49.66 28.61
N LYS A 498 -22.07 48.82 28.96
CA LYS A 498 -20.99 48.40 28.05
C LYS A 498 -21.32 47.10 27.28
N ASP A 499 -22.44 46.45 27.58
CA ASP A 499 -22.77 45.12 27.08
C ASP A 499 -24.20 45.13 26.50
N GLU A 500 -24.33 45.47 25.22
CA GLU A 500 -25.63 45.55 24.52
C GLU A 500 -26.46 44.25 24.66
N ASP A 501 -25.80 43.10 24.68
CA ASP A 501 -26.44 41.78 24.88
C ASP A 501 -27.11 41.64 26.26
N SER A 502 -26.58 42.31 27.29
CA SER A 502 -27.14 42.26 28.65
C SER A 502 -28.42 43.08 28.76
N ILE A 503 -28.53 44.16 27.99
CA ILE A 503 -29.72 45.00 27.89
C ILE A 503 -30.85 44.21 27.24
N ASP A 504 -30.54 43.43 26.21
CA ASP A 504 -31.53 42.58 25.54
C ASP A 504 -31.96 41.40 26.42
N PHE A 505 -31.04 40.77 27.16
CA PHE A 505 -31.41 39.78 28.18
C PHE A 505 -32.33 40.37 29.26
N PHE A 506 -32.00 41.57 29.77
CA PHE A 506 -32.84 42.24 30.76
C PHE A 506 -34.20 42.64 30.19
N LYS A 507 -34.24 43.17 28.95
CA LYS A 507 -35.51 43.44 28.25
C LYS A 507 -36.31 42.16 28.07
N GLN A 508 -35.69 41.06 27.67
CA GLN A 508 -36.40 39.80 27.43
C GLN A 508 -36.87 39.15 28.73
N THR A 509 -36.11 39.28 29.82
CA THR A 509 -36.44 38.74 31.16
C THR A 509 -37.43 39.62 31.92
N LEU A 510 -37.41 40.94 31.72
CA LEU A 510 -38.41 41.88 32.25
C LEU A 510 -39.64 42.00 31.37
N SER A 511 -39.58 41.61 30.10
CA SER A 511 -40.72 41.66 29.18
C SER A 511 -41.96 40.89 29.68
N PRO A 512 -41.88 39.74 30.38
CA PRO A 512 -43.06 39.08 30.93
C PRO A 512 -43.65 39.87 32.10
N PHE A 513 -42.82 40.61 32.84
CA PHE A 513 -43.26 41.45 33.97
C PHE A 513 -43.87 42.76 33.50
N LEU A 514 -43.34 43.36 32.43
CA LEU A 514 -43.89 44.56 31.80
C LEU A 514 -45.13 44.25 30.94
N ARG A 515 -45.17 43.09 30.27
CA ARG A 515 -46.32 42.66 29.44
C ARG A 515 -47.53 42.21 30.27
N LYS A 516 -47.37 41.96 31.58
CA LYS A 516 -48.50 41.67 32.48
C LYS A 516 -49.31 42.91 32.85
N ARG A 517 -48.94 44.12 32.40
CA ARG A 517 -49.69 45.36 32.62
C ARG A 517 -50.67 45.72 31.51
N ASP A 518 -50.55 45.11 30.32
CA ASP A 518 -51.43 45.39 29.16
C ASP A 518 -52.45 44.28 28.82
N GLN A 519 -52.50 43.19 29.60
CA GLN A 519 -53.43 42.07 29.36
C GLN A 519 -54.59 42.05 30.35
N THR A 520 -55.31 43.17 30.42
CA THR A 520 -56.64 43.26 31.05
C THR A 520 -57.61 44.05 30.18
N GLN A 521 -57.70 43.74 28.88
CA GLN A 521 -58.91 44.04 28.11
C GLN A 521 -58.95 43.30 26.76
N GLY A 522 -60.01 42.51 26.55
CA GLY A 522 -60.39 41.88 25.28
C GLY A 522 -59.65 40.55 25.03
N GLY A 523 -60.30 39.43 24.76
CA GLY A 523 -61.67 39.18 24.34
C GLY A 523 -61.65 37.85 23.58
N ASN A 524 -62.62 37.01 23.90
CA ASN A 524 -63.11 35.81 23.21
C ASN A 524 -62.52 35.45 21.84
N GLY A 525 -62.21 34.16 21.64
CA GLY A 525 -62.51 33.54 20.35
C GLY A 525 -61.61 32.40 19.88
N THR A 526 -62.21 31.21 19.84
CA THR A 526 -62.04 30.16 18.80
C THR A 526 -60.76 29.30 18.76
N ARG A 527 -60.91 28.14 19.42
CA ARG A 527 -60.61 26.77 18.90
C ARG A 527 -60.44 26.65 17.38
N ARG A 528 -59.33 26.05 16.93
CA ARG A 528 -59.21 25.06 15.83
C ARG A 528 -57.83 24.39 15.96
N ARG A 529 -57.76 23.14 16.41
CA ARG A 529 -57.87 21.86 15.67
C ARG A 529 -56.59 21.54 14.89
N TRP A 530 -55.84 20.58 15.43
CA TRP A 530 -54.69 19.90 14.86
C TRP A 530 -55.05 19.24 13.52
N GLY A 531 -54.15 19.35 12.54
CA GLY A 531 -54.21 18.68 11.25
C GLY A 531 -52.86 18.09 10.88
N TRP A 532 -52.68 16.81 11.20
CA TRP A 532 -51.69 15.91 10.60
C TRP A 532 -51.92 15.78 9.08
N PHE A 533 -50.86 15.89 8.28
CA PHE A 533 -50.74 15.31 6.93
C PHE A 533 -49.31 14.75 6.84
N LYS A 534 -49.07 13.43 6.89
CA LYS A 534 -49.38 12.33 5.94
C LYS A 534 -48.46 12.32 4.72
N ALA A 535 -47.70 11.24 4.67
CA ALA A 535 -46.69 10.79 3.71
C ALA A 535 -47.04 10.96 2.22
N GLY A 536 -46.04 11.40 1.45
CA GLY A 536 -46.02 11.36 -0.01
C GLY A 536 -45.29 10.12 -0.52
N SER A 537 -45.96 9.43 -1.45
CA SER A 537 -45.59 8.14 -2.02
C SER A 537 -44.53 8.23 -3.12
N ARG A 538 -43.85 7.09 -3.23
CA ARG A 538 -42.87 6.60 -4.19
C ARG A 538 -43.44 6.54 -5.61
N GLU A 539 -42.79 7.20 -6.57
CA GLU A 539 -43.07 7.07 -8.01
C GLU A 539 -41.97 6.21 -8.67
N LYS A 540 -42.41 5.18 -9.40
CA LYS A 540 -41.56 4.30 -10.21
C LYS A 540 -41.54 4.85 -11.64
N GLY A 541 -40.37 5.19 -12.16
CA GLY A 541 -40.14 5.43 -13.59
C GLY A 541 -39.52 4.18 -14.22
N HIS A 542 -40.31 3.54 -15.08
CA HIS A 542 -39.94 2.43 -15.97
C HIS A 542 -39.71 3.08 -17.35
N GLU A 543 -38.50 3.00 -17.92
CA GLU A 543 -38.31 3.23 -19.35
C GLU A 543 -37.40 2.16 -19.93
N SER A 544 -38.02 1.39 -20.82
CA SER A 544 -37.45 0.43 -21.74
C SER A 544 -37.70 0.97 -23.15
N GLY A 545 -36.67 1.05 -23.99
CA GLY A 545 -36.82 1.52 -25.37
C GLY A 545 -35.54 1.34 -26.19
N THR A 546 -35.49 0.19 -26.87
CA THR A 546 -34.65 -0.32 -27.97
C THR A 546 -34.67 0.57 -29.24
N PRO A 547 -33.95 0.28 -30.35
CA PRO A 547 -33.41 -0.98 -30.88
C PRO A 547 -31.91 -1.23 -30.72
#